data_AF-A0A4Q6G380-F1
#
_entry.id   AF-A0A4Q6G380-F1
#
_cell.length_a   1.000
_cell.length_b   1.000
_cell.length_c   1.000
_cell.angle_alpha   90.00
_cell.angle_beta   90.00
_cell.angle_gamma   90.00
#
_symmetry.space_group_name_H-M   'P 1'
#
loop_
_entity.id
_entity.type
_entity.pdbx_description
1 polymer ?
#
loop_
_entity_poly.entity_id
_entity_poly.type
_entity_poly.pdbx_seq_one_letter_code
_entity_poly.pdbx_strand_id
1 'polypeptide(L)'
;MKTLLKIVAFTALLLGIRLYQCSSFRDEYKTTSLEKCGEQQRCIDLVENSDWDKCFDVAYKMGRHSSFDEGRFHGCLANSQRH
;
A
#
# COMPACT_ATOMS: atom_id res chain seq x y z
N MET A 1 -22.21 34.34 -3.55
CA MET A 1 -20.86 33.74 -3.54
C MET A 1 -20.64 32.60 -2.52
N LYS A 2 -21.58 32.27 -1.62
CA LYS A 2 -21.40 31.18 -0.62
C LYS A 2 -21.87 29.79 -1.10
N THR A 3 -22.65 29.71 -2.18
CA THR A 3 -23.23 28.45 -2.71
C THR A 3 -22.28 27.69 -3.63
N LEU A 4 -21.48 28.39 -4.43
CA LEU A 4 -20.50 27.77 -5.33
C LEU A 4 -19.41 27.00 -4.58
N LEU A 5 -18.96 27.53 -3.44
CA LEU A 5 -17.92 26.88 -2.62
C LEU A 5 -18.35 25.51 -2.07
N LYS A 6 -19.65 25.37 -1.73
CA LYS A 6 -20.19 24.10 -1.23
C LYS A 6 -20.19 23.04 -2.31
N ILE A 7 -20.59 23.40 -3.54
CA ILE A 7 -20.63 22.45 -4.66
C ILE A 7 -19.22 21.93 -4.99
N VAL A 8 -18.21 22.79 -4.97
CA VAL A 8 -16.81 22.40 -5.19
C VAL A 8 -16.30 21.44 -4.10
N ALA A 9 -16.65 21.69 -2.83
CA ALA A 9 -16.29 20.80 -1.73
C ALA A 9 -16.96 19.42 -1.85
N PHE A 10 -18.22 19.36 -2.27
CA PHE A 10 -18.93 18.10 -2.50
C PHE A 10 -18.34 17.32 -3.69
N THR A 11 -17.91 18.00 -4.76
CA THR A 11 -17.24 17.32 -5.88
C THR A 11 -15.85 16.80 -5.51
N ALA A 12 -15.10 17.50 -4.65
CA ALA A 12 -13.80 17.03 -4.16
C ALA A 12 -13.95 15.78 -3.27
N LEU A 13 -14.98 15.74 -2.41
CA LEU A 13 -15.29 14.54 -1.63
C LEU A 13 -15.67 13.35 -2.51
N LEU A 14 -16.48 13.58 -3.56
CA LEU A 14 -16.89 12.51 -4.50
C LEU A 14 -15.74 12.01 -5.37
N LEU A 15 -14.80 12.87 -5.76
CA LEU A 15 -13.57 12.49 -6.46
C LEU A 15 -12.61 11.71 -5.55
N GLY A 16 -12.48 12.10 -4.27
CA GLY A 16 -11.69 11.38 -3.28
C GLY A 16 -12.18 9.95 -3.05
N ILE A 17 -13.50 9.74 -3.01
CA ILE A 17 -14.10 8.40 -2.86
C ILE A 17 -13.89 7.54 -4.11
N ARG A 18 -13.88 8.14 -5.32
CA ARG A 18 -13.67 7.42 -6.58
C ARG A 18 -12.23 6.96 -6.78
N LEU A 19 -11.23 7.68 -6.25
CA LEU A 19 -9.84 7.26 -6.30
C LEU A 19 -9.51 6.13 -5.32
N TYR A 20 -10.29 5.99 -4.24
CA TYR A 20 -10.11 4.94 -3.22
C TYR A 20 -10.62 3.55 -3.66
N GLN A 21 -11.37 3.45 -4.76
CA GLN A 21 -12.00 2.19 -5.19
C GLN A 21 -11.16 1.33 -6.15
N CYS A 22 -9.88 1.65 -6.40
CA CYS A 22 -9.02 0.88 -7.28
C CYS A 22 -7.56 0.74 -6.79
N SER A 23 -7.31 0.80 -5.48
CA SER A 23 -6.00 0.35 -4.97
C SER A 23 -5.96 -1.17 -5.04
N SER A 24 -4.94 -1.74 -5.69
CA SER A 24 -4.73 -3.18 -5.64
C SER A 24 -4.44 -3.62 -4.19
N PHE A 25 -4.70 -4.89 -3.83
CA PHE A 25 -4.37 -5.41 -2.49
C PHE A 25 -2.90 -5.12 -2.11
N ARG A 26 -2.00 -5.07 -3.10
CA ARG A 26 -0.62 -4.64 -2.94
C ARG A 26 -0.48 -3.20 -2.45
N ASP A 27 -1.17 -2.27 -3.08
CA ASP A 27 -1.08 -0.85 -2.75
C ASP A 27 -1.68 -0.57 -1.37
N GLU A 28 -2.78 -1.25 -1.02
CA GLU A 28 -3.37 -1.21 0.32
C GLU A 28 -2.39 -1.76 1.37
N TYR A 29 -1.81 -2.94 1.12
CA TYR A 29 -0.84 -3.56 2.03
C TYR A 29 0.43 -2.71 2.20
N LYS A 30 0.89 -2.07 1.13
CA LYS A 30 2.04 -1.13 1.16
C LYS A 30 1.71 0.12 1.95
N THR A 31 0.53 0.70 1.73
CA THR A 31 0.06 1.90 2.44
C THR A 31 -0.06 1.62 3.93
N THR A 32 -0.71 0.53 4.32
CA THR A 32 -0.80 0.11 5.73
C THR A 32 0.58 -0.14 6.35
N SER A 33 1.55 -0.65 5.58
CA SER A 33 2.93 -0.84 6.05
C SER A 33 3.63 0.50 6.31
N LEU A 34 3.45 1.49 5.41
CA LEU A 34 3.97 2.85 5.59
C LEU A 34 3.33 3.57 6.78
N GLU A 35 2.01 3.44 6.96
CA GLU A 35 1.32 4.00 8.13
C GLU A 35 1.86 3.45 9.45
N LYS A 36 2.16 2.14 9.50
CA LYS A 36 2.79 1.50 10.68
C LYS A 36 4.21 2.01 10.93
N CYS A 37 4.94 2.43 9.90
CA CYS A 37 6.28 3.00 10.05
C CYS A 37 6.27 4.40 10.69
N GLY A 38 5.17 5.15 10.57
CA GLY A 38 5.09 6.53 11.06
C GLY A 38 6.21 7.40 10.49
N GLU A 39 6.97 8.09 11.35
CA GLU A 39 8.09 8.96 10.96
C GLU A 39 9.46 8.24 10.96
N GLN A 40 9.48 6.92 11.16
CA GLN A 40 10.74 6.18 11.26
C GLN A 40 11.35 5.97 9.86
N GLN A 41 12.26 6.86 9.45
CA GLN A 41 12.85 6.88 8.10
C GLN A 41 13.38 5.52 7.65
N ARG A 42 14.09 4.80 8.51
CA ARG A 42 14.61 3.46 8.19
C ARG A 42 13.51 2.45 7.83
N CYS A 43 12.33 2.56 8.45
CA CYS A 43 11.19 1.70 8.15
C CYS A 43 10.54 2.11 6.81
N ILE A 44 10.40 3.42 6.57
CA ILE A 44 9.91 3.96 5.29
C ILE A 44 10.82 3.49 4.16
N ASP A 45 12.14 3.67 4.29
CA ASP A 45 13.14 3.25 3.29
C ASP A 45 13.04 1.74 2.99
N LEU A 46 12.74 0.91 4.00
CA LEU A 46 12.54 -0.53 3.83
C LEU A 46 11.26 -0.86 3.05
N VAL A 47 10.17 -0.13 3.29
CA VAL A 47 8.88 -0.34 2.61
C VAL A 47 8.90 0.21 1.18
N GLU A 48 9.61 1.31 0.96
CA GLU A 48 9.79 1.90 -0.38
C GLU A 48 10.86 1.18 -1.22
N ASN A 49 11.67 0.31 -0.61
CA ASN A 49 12.67 -0.48 -1.32
C ASN A 49 12.02 -1.41 -2.37
N SER A 50 12.67 -1.51 -3.53
CA SER A 50 12.32 -2.48 -4.59
C SER A 50 12.22 -3.94 -4.11
N ASP A 51 12.93 -4.32 -3.05
CA ASP A 51 12.87 -5.66 -2.49
C ASP A 51 11.56 -5.94 -1.76
N TRP A 52 10.90 -4.92 -1.22
CA TRP A 52 9.56 -5.05 -0.67
C TRP A 52 8.58 -5.51 -1.74
N ASP A 53 8.60 -4.86 -2.91
CA ASP A 53 7.70 -5.20 -4.02
C ASP A 53 7.99 -6.61 -4.56
N LYS A 54 9.27 -6.98 -4.72
CA LYS A 54 9.66 -8.35 -5.13
C LYS A 54 9.20 -9.40 -4.13
N CYS A 55 9.39 -9.14 -2.84
CA CYS A 55 8.97 -10.07 -1.79
C CYS A 55 7.45 -10.20 -1.71
N PHE A 56 6.72 -9.11 -1.97
CA PHE A 56 5.28 -9.12 -2.07
C PHE A 56 4.83 -10.04 -3.22
N ASP A 57 5.41 -9.89 -4.42
CA ASP A 57 5.07 -10.71 -5.58
C ASP A 57 5.38 -12.21 -5.38
N VAL A 58 6.44 -12.53 -4.62
CA VAL A 58 6.78 -13.93 -4.26
C VAL A 58 5.79 -14.54 -3.25
N ALA A 59 5.29 -13.72 -2.33
CA ALA A 59 4.35 -14.12 -1.30
C ALA A 59 2.89 -14.12 -1.76
N TYR A 60 2.57 -13.34 -2.80
CA TYR A 60 1.24 -13.21 -3.35
C TYR A 60 1.02 -14.21 -4.49
N LYS A 61 0.04 -15.10 -4.32
CA LYS A 61 -0.40 -16.02 -5.37
C LYS A 61 -1.68 -15.48 -5.99
N MET A 62 -1.64 -15.11 -7.26
CA MET A 62 -2.85 -14.79 -8.03
C MET A 62 -3.49 -16.06 -8.61
N GLY A 63 -4.81 -16.20 -8.47
CA GLY A 63 -5.56 -17.32 -9.03
C GLY A 63 -7.01 -17.32 -8.59
N ARG A 64 -7.71 -18.45 -8.76
CA ARG A 64 -9.13 -18.61 -8.36
C ARG A 64 -9.35 -18.37 -6.86
N HIS A 65 -8.32 -18.59 -6.05
CA HIS A 65 -8.24 -18.17 -4.66
C HIS A 65 -6.94 -17.39 -4.50
N SER A 66 -6.98 -16.08 -4.75
CA SER A 66 -5.82 -15.23 -4.46
C SER A 66 -5.51 -15.31 -2.96
N SER A 67 -4.25 -15.55 -2.62
CA SER A 67 -3.82 -15.63 -1.23
C SER A 67 -2.46 -14.97 -1.04
N PHE A 68 -2.26 -14.46 0.18
CA PHE A 68 -1.02 -13.85 0.61
C PHE A 68 -0.43 -14.65 1.78
N ASP A 69 0.84 -15.02 1.65
CA ASP A 69 1.59 -15.74 2.69
C ASP A 69 2.53 -14.78 3.43
N GLU A 70 2.07 -14.25 4.57
CA GLU A 70 2.84 -13.30 5.39
C GLU A 70 4.18 -13.88 5.86
N GLY A 71 4.23 -15.17 6.17
CA GLY A 71 5.46 -15.83 6.63
C GLY A 71 6.52 -15.85 5.52
N ARG A 72 6.12 -16.17 4.29
CA ARG A 72 6.99 -16.11 3.11
C ARG A 72 7.43 -14.69 2.79
N PHE A 73 6.53 -13.71 2.93
CA PHE A 73 6.84 -12.29 2.72
C PHE A 73 7.94 -11.80 3.68
N HIS A 74 7.75 -11.98 4.98
CA HIS A 74 8.72 -11.55 5.99
C HIS A 74 10.04 -12.32 5.90
N GLY A 75 10.00 -13.61 5.57
CA GLY A 75 11.20 -14.41 5.33
C GLY A 75 12.02 -13.88 4.14
N CYS A 76 11.37 -13.48 3.06
CA CYS A 76 12.03 -12.86 1.90
C CYS A 76 12.67 -11.52 2.26
N LEU A 77 11.93 -10.62 2.93
CA LEU A 77 12.44 -9.34 3.38
C LEU A 77 13.65 -9.49 4.30
N ALA A 78 13.58 -10.38 5.29
CA ALA A 78 14.68 -10.62 6.21
C ALA A 78 15.94 -11.14 5.50
N ASN A 79 15.79 -11.87 4.39
CA ASN A 79 16.92 -12.35 3.59
C ASN A 79 17.50 -11.23 2.70
N SER A 80 16.66 -10.34 2.15
CA SER A 80 17.14 -9.23 1.32
C SER A 80 17.97 -8.22 2.12
N GLN A 81 17.68 -8.07 3.41
CA GLN A 81 18.44 -7.18 4.31
C GLN A 81 19.80 -7.74 4.79
N ARG A 82 20.17 -8.97 4.40
CA ARG A 82 21.45 -9.58 4.80
C ARG A 82 22.58 -9.38 3.78
N HIS A 83 22.25 -8.91 2.58
CA HIS A 83 23.18 -8.66 1.48
C HIS A 83 23.43 -7.17 1.29
#